data_AF-A0A5C6B9Y7-F1
#
_entry.id   AF-A0A5C6B9Y7-F1
#
_cell.length_a   1.000
_cell.length_b   1.000
_cell.length_c   1.000
_cell.angle_alpha   90.00
_cell.angle_beta   90.00
_cell.angle_gamma   90.00
#
_symmetry.space_group_name_H-M   'P 1'
#
loop_
_entity.id
_entity.type
_entity.pdbx_description
1 polymer ?
#
loop_
_entity_poly.entity_id
_entity_poly.type
_entity_poly.pdbx_seq_one_letter_code
_entity_poly.pdbx_strand_id
1 'polypeptide(L)'
;MLSMRVLRLFVATAFVAVGFSCFSLMGCGSETSATDSSSTELAPKGIWTTDYKAALAKAKKEGKDVLINFTGSDWCGYCIELQNKVFQYKVFSDGATKDFVLLEVDFPNDASLITPQVQAQNNKLQQKFSIEGFPAILLVDEEGRPYARTGYQPVGPQKYVEHLSEFTDLRKKRDAAFAAAGKLSGIEKALKLDEALSDIPPQWMFTSYADVVEEIVSLDADNQAGLRKEYADQLLISKLQVKLKEIQTLLQTTGNVDAALKKIDEIDKEFAGFAPAREVGIRFRLQLLQMEERNDDVLKLANSLLADKATQEDLRLPILSAKLQALVQLDKIEDALEVTGRMRQEFTKDKQLSARILIARADLLHKLKQEDEAREALKEARVLGGAEMEATLNQVEKQIFQKPQEGPDLKAPAN
;
A
#
# COMPACT_ATOMS: atom_id res chain seq x y z
N MET A 1 -6.27 -3.07 -25.33
CA MET A 1 -4.94 -3.60 -24.93
C MET A 1 -4.30 -2.88 -23.74
N LEU A 2 -4.74 -1.68 -23.35
CA LEU A 2 -4.23 -0.93 -22.18
C LEU A 2 -4.49 -1.64 -20.82
N SER A 3 -5.64 -2.30 -20.67
CA SER A 3 -6.11 -2.88 -19.39
C SER A 3 -5.20 -4.00 -18.84
N MET A 4 -4.60 -4.84 -19.69
CA MET A 4 -3.73 -5.94 -19.23
C MET A 4 -2.31 -5.50 -18.84
N ARG A 5 -1.81 -4.36 -19.36
CA ARG A 5 -0.50 -3.82 -18.98
C ARG A 5 -0.54 -3.18 -17.59
N VAL A 6 -1.67 -2.56 -17.23
CA VAL A 6 -1.89 -1.94 -15.91
C VAL A 6 -2.05 -3.00 -14.80
N LEU A 7 -2.57 -4.18 -15.11
CA LEU A 7 -2.84 -5.22 -14.11
C LEU A 7 -1.57 -5.94 -13.59
N ARG A 8 -0.47 -5.94 -14.36
CA ARG A 8 0.81 -6.53 -13.93
C ARG A 8 1.58 -5.67 -12.91
N LEU A 9 1.08 -4.49 -12.55
CA LEU A 9 1.75 -3.57 -11.61
C LEU A 9 1.81 -4.05 -10.14
N PHE A 10 0.97 -4.98 -9.69
CA PHE A 10 0.64 -5.06 -8.24
C PHE A 10 0.98 -6.35 -7.49
N VAL A 11 1.72 -7.32 -8.07
CA VAL A 11 1.87 -8.66 -7.45
C VAL A 11 3.18 -8.89 -6.69
N ALA A 12 4.11 -7.95 -6.63
CA ALA A 12 5.39 -8.20 -5.96
C ALA A 12 5.66 -7.23 -4.81
N THR A 13 5.17 -7.56 -3.60
CA THR A 13 5.89 -7.50 -2.30
C THR A 13 4.92 -7.55 -1.12
N ALA A 14 4.85 -8.68 -0.41
CA ALA A 14 4.60 -8.76 1.04
C ALA A 14 4.59 -10.24 1.49
N PHE A 15 5.71 -10.72 2.04
CA PHE A 15 5.70 -11.87 2.96
C PHE A 15 6.77 -11.61 4.02
N VAL A 16 6.32 -11.23 5.22
CA VAL A 16 7.10 -11.36 6.45
C VAL A 16 6.25 -12.18 7.41
N ALA A 17 6.72 -13.40 7.64
CA ALA A 17 6.16 -14.34 8.60
C ALA A 17 6.56 -13.92 10.01
N VAL A 18 5.59 -13.88 10.93
CA VAL A 18 5.85 -13.84 12.37
C VAL A 18 5.32 -15.15 12.96
N GLY A 19 6.25 -15.97 13.44
CA GLY A 19 5.97 -17.19 14.17
C GLY A 19 5.52 -16.88 15.59
N PHE A 20 4.63 -17.72 16.12
CA PHE A 20 4.31 -17.78 17.54
C PHE A 20 4.28 -19.26 17.95
N SER A 21 5.21 -19.64 18.83
CA SER A 21 5.16 -20.91 19.55
C SER A 21 4.70 -20.68 20.99
N CYS A 22 3.75 -21.52 21.38
CA CYS A 22 3.52 -22.12 22.70
C CYS A 22 3.42 -21.23 23.95
N PHE A 23 2.25 -21.28 24.59
CA PHE A 23 2.19 -21.70 26.01
C PHE A 23 0.80 -22.26 26.35
N SER A 24 0.77 -23.48 26.90
CA SER A 24 -0.40 -24.10 27.54
C SER A 24 -0.66 -23.44 28.91
N LEU A 25 -1.92 -23.37 29.33
CA LEU A 25 -2.33 -23.78 30.68
C LEU A 25 -3.84 -24.03 30.75
N MET A 26 -4.18 -25.16 31.35
CA MET A 26 -5.51 -25.60 31.79
C MET A 26 -6.15 -24.61 32.76
N GLY A 27 -7.49 -24.62 32.77
CA GLY A 27 -8.27 -24.05 33.86
C GLY A 27 -9.76 -24.18 33.58
N CYS A 28 -10.29 -25.39 33.68
CA CYS A 28 -11.73 -25.64 33.64
C CYS A 28 -12.32 -25.21 34.99
N GLY A 29 -12.95 -24.03 35.03
CA GLY A 29 -13.71 -23.52 36.17
C GLY A 29 -15.18 -23.43 35.77
N SER A 30 -16.00 -24.28 36.36
CA SER A 30 -17.46 -24.21 36.28
C SER A 30 -17.97 -23.08 37.17
N GLU A 31 -18.60 -22.06 36.59
CA GLU A 31 -19.38 -21.09 37.34
C GLU A 31 -20.86 -21.15 36.94
N THR A 32 -21.68 -21.31 37.96
CA THR A 32 -23.13 -21.38 37.97
C THR A 32 -23.74 -20.07 37.47
N SER A 33 -24.45 -20.13 36.34
CA SER A 33 -25.22 -19.00 35.81
C SER A 33 -26.51 -18.80 36.60
N ALA A 34 -26.56 -17.72 37.39
CA ALA A 34 -27.83 -17.09 37.70
C ALA A 34 -28.39 -16.50 36.39
N THR A 35 -29.51 -17.02 35.92
CA THR A 35 -30.19 -16.56 34.71
C THR A 35 -30.81 -15.19 34.96
N ASP A 36 -30.14 -14.14 34.49
CA ASP A 36 -30.72 -12.81 34.33
C ASP A 36 -31.62 -12.84 33.09
N SER A 37 -32.93 -12.78 33.29
CA SER A 37 -33.93 -12.89 32.21
C SER A 37 -33.93 -11.70 31.24
N SER A 38 -33.09 -10.70 31.45
CA SER A 38 -32.95 -9.53 30.58
C SER A 38 -32.09 -9.78 29.33
N SER A 39 -31.25 -10.82 29.31
CA SER A 39 -30.28 -11.04 28.24
C SER A 39 -30.84 -11.62 26.92
N THR A 40 -32.14 -11.92 26.86
CA THR A 40 -32.78 -12.57 25.71
C THR A 40 -33.82 -11.70 25.00
N GLU A 41 -34.14 -10.52 25.53
CA GLU A 41 -35.05 -9.57 24.88
C GLU A 41 -34.41 -8.98 23.62
N LEU A 42 -35.15 -8.90 22.52
CA LEU A 42 -34.66 -8.35 21.24
C LEU A 42 -34.66 -6.83 21.25
N ALA A 43 -33.64 -6.23 20.61
CA ALA A 43 -33.53 -4.80 20.44
C ALA A 43 -34.64 -4.24 19.52
N PRO A 44 -35.01 -2.95 19.67
CA PRO A 44 -35.86 -2.26 18.72
C PRO A 44 -35.28 -2.33 17.29
N LYS A 45 -36.14 -2.48 16.28
CA LYS A 45 -35.70 -2.42 14.87
C LYS A 45 -35.25 -1.00 14.52
N GLY A 46 -34.23 -0.89 13.66
CA GLY A 46 -33.79 0.39 13.08
C GLY A 46 -32.90 1.26 13.97
N ILE A 47 -32.28 0.68 15.00
CA ILE A 47 -31.29 1.39 15.83
C ILE A 47 -30.00 1.72 15.07
N TRP A 48 -29.67 0.92 14.05
CA TRP A 48 -28.53 1.13 13.16
C TRP A 48 -28.93 2.03 12.01
N THR A 49 -28.16 3.11 11.80
CA THR A 49 -28.23 3.89 10.55
C THR A 49 -27.22 3.36 9.55
N THR A 50 -27.38 3.70 8.27
CA THR A 50 -26.43 3.38 7.18
C THR A 50 -25.84 4.64 6.54
N ASP A 51 -26.24 5.84 6.99
CA ASP A 51 -25.72 7.12 6.51
C ASP A 51 -24.66 7.64 7.49
N TYR A 52 -23.40 7.62 7.07
CA TYR A 52 -22.27 8.04 7.91
C TYR A 52 -22.33 9.52 8.28
N LYS A 53 -22.78 10.38 7.36
CA LYS A 53 -22.86 11.82 7.61
C LYS A 53 -23.98 12.11 8.60
N ALA A 54 -25.12 11.44 8.47
CA ALA A 54 -26.22 11.53 9.43
C ALA A 54 -25.81 10.99 10.81
N ALA A 55 -25.04 9.90 10.86
CA ALA A 55 -24.51 9.35 12.10
C ALA A 55 -23.63 10.36 12.84
N LEU A 56 -22.65 10.98 12.17
CA LEU A 56 -21.80 12.03 12.76
C LEU A 56 -22.60 13.26 13.20
N ALA A 57 -23.55 13.71 12.38
CA ALA A 57 -24.40 14.85 12.74
C ALA A 57 -25.24 14.56 14.00
N LYS A 58 -25.77 13.34 14.12
CA LYS A 58 -26.51 12.89 15.31
C LYS A 58 -25.59 12.78 16.52
N ALA A 59 -24.42 12.18 16.36
CA ALA A 59 -23.40 12.01 17.39
C ALA A 59 -23.00 13.36 17.99
N LYS A 60 -22.67 14.34 17.13
CA LYS A 60 -22.37 15.71 17.52
C LYS A 60 -23.52 16.42 18.23
N LYS A 61 -24.76 16.21 17.79
CA LYS A 61 -25.94 16.80 18.43
C LYS A 61 -26.22 16.20 19.82
N GLU A 62 -25.97 14.90 19.98
CA GLU A 62 -26.25 14.16 21.22
C GLU A 62 -25.07 14.12 22.19
N GLY A 63 -23.89 14.62 21.80
CA GLY A 63 -22.67 14.52 22.61
C GLY A 63 -22.19 13.08 22.75
N LYS A 64 -22.34 12.29 21.69
CA LYS A 64 -22.00 10.87 21.62
C LYS A 64 -20.92 10.63 20.58
N ASP A 65 -20.27 9.48 20.69
CA ASP A 65 -19.37 8.95 19.67
C ASP A 65 -20.16 8.14 18.62
N VAL A 66 -19.48 7.59 17.61
CA VAL A 66 -20.08 6.67 16.65
C VAL A 66 -19.39 5.30 16.74
N LEU A 67 -20.20 4.26 16.91
CA LEU A 67 -19.79 2.88 16.74
C LEU A 67 -20.12 2.43 15.32
N ILE A 68 -19.10 2.13 14.54
CA ILE A 68 -19.21 1.72 13.14
C ILE A 68 -18.97 0.22 13.04
N ASN A 69 -19.97 -0.52 12.58
CA ASN A 69 -19.89 -1.95 12.29
C ASN A 69 -19.61 -2.17 10.81
N PHE A 70 -18.36 -2.49 10.46
CA PHE A 70 -18.01 -3.01 9.14
C PHE A 70 -18.30 -4.51 9.10
N THR A 71 -19.21 -4.92 8.22
CA THR A 71 -19.78 -6.27 8.21
C THR A 71 -19.99 -6.82 6.80
N GLY A 72 -20.12 -8.14 6.68
CA GLY A 72 -20.66 -8.82 5.50
C GLY A 72 -21.88 -9.64 5.92
N SER A 73 -23.06 -9.02 5.87
CA SER A 73 -24.27 -9.49 6.57
C SER A 73 -24.77 -10.88 6.17
N ASP A 74 -24.45 -11.35 4.97
CA ASP A 74 -24.97 -12.60 4.38
C ASP A 74 -23.90 -13.68 4.12
N TRP A 75 -22.61 -13.39 4.30
CA TRP A 75 -21.52 -14.35 4.03
C TRP A 75 -20.44 -14.43 5.11
N CYS A 76 -20.29 -13.40 5.95
CA CYS A 76 -19.27 -13.40 6.99
C CYS A 76 -19.79 -14.11 8.25
N GLY A 77 -19.36 -15.36 8.48
CA GLY A 77 -19.81 -16.17 9.62
C GLY A 77 -19.67 -15.47 10.97
N TYR A 78 -18.50 -14.90 11.27
CA TYR A 78 -18.29 -14.17 12.53
C TYR A 78 -19.10 -12.87 12.64
N CYS A 79 -19.44 -12.24 11.52
CA CYS A 79 -20.31 -11.08 11.50
C CYS A 79 -21.75 -11.47 11.86
N ILE A 80 -22.24 -12.55 11.26
CA ILE A 80 -23.55 -13.14 11.56
C ILE A 80 -23.61 -13.60 13.03
N GLU A 81 -22.53 -14.20 13.54
CA GLU A 81 -22.45 -14.55 14.97
C GLU A 81 -22.49 -13.32 15.87
N LEU A 82 -21.75 -12.25 15.56
CA LEU A 82 -21.79 -11.01 16.34
C LEU A 82 -23.20 -10.40 16.35
N GLN A 83 -23.86 -10.37 15.18
CA GLN A 83 -25.23 -9.91 15.07
C GLN A 83 -26.18 -10.74 15.94
N ASN A 84 -26.10 -12.06 15.86
CA ASN A 84 -27.03 -12.99 16.51
C ASN A 84 -26.73 -13.20 18.01
N LYS A 85 -25.49 -13.06 18.46
CA LYS A 85 -25.11 -13.31 19.85
C LYS A 85 -25.03 -12.03 20.67
N VAL A 86 -24.90 -10.88 20.02
CA VAL A 86 -24.67 -9.59 20.68
C VAL A 86 -25.66 -8.53 20.21
N PHE A 87 -25.58 -8.10 18.94
CA PHE A 87 -26.25 -6.87 18.49
C PHE A 87 -27.78 -6.95 18.43
N GLN A 88 -28.36 -8.14 18.27
CA GLN A 88 -29.81 -8.30 18.22
C GLN A 88 -30.50 -8.13 19.58
N TYR A 89 -29.76 -8.11 20.69
CA TYR A 89 -30.34 -8.09 22.02
C TYR A 89 -30.47 -6.66 22.59
N LYS A 90 -31.54 -6.43 23.33
CA LYS A 90 -31.87 -5.14 23.96
C LYS A 90 -30.79 -4.68 24.93
N VAL A 91 -30.14 -5.61 25.65
CA VAL A 91 -29.01 -5.30 26.55
C VAL A 91 -27.88 -4.60 25.79
N PHE A 92 -27.55 -5.04 24.58
CA PHE A 92 -26.56 -4.36 23.75
C PHE A 92 -27.07 -2.98 23.30
N SER A 93 -28.28 -2.91 22.77
CA SER A 93 -28.87 -1.65 22.29
C SER A 93 -28.90 -0.59 23.39
N ASP A 94 -29.46 -0.90 24.56
CA ASP A 94 -29.57 0.01 25.69
C ASP A 94 -28.21 0.39 26.28
N GLY A 95 -27.23 -0.53 26.22
CA GLY A 95 -25.87 -0.27 26.65
C GLY A 95 -25.13 0.66 25.70
N ALA A 96 -25.00 0.25 24.43
CA ALA A 96 -24.21 0.96 23.44
C ALA A 96 -24.81 2.33 23.07
N THR A 97 -26.15 2.46 23.00
CA THR A 97 -26.78 3.73 22.57
C THR A 97 -26.70 4.87 23.61
N LYS A 98 -26.20 4.58 24.82
CA LYS A 98 -25.86 5.62 25.82
C LYS A 98 -24.70 6.48 25.33
N ASP A 99 -23.65 5.83 24.82
CA ASP A 99 -22.40 6.48 24.46
C ASP A 99 -22.23 6.62 22.94
N PHE A 100 -22.94 5.81 22.15
CA PHE A 100 -22.73 5.70 20.71
C PHE A 100 -23.99 5.93 19.87
N VAL A 101 -23.80 6.56 18.71
CA VAL A 101 -24.67 6.39 17.55
C VAL A 101 -24.18 5.17 16.76
N LEU A 102 -25.09 4.26 16.43
CA LEU A 102 -24.75 3.00 15.77
C LEU A 102 -24.87 3.14 14.25
N LEU A 103 -23.76 2.87 13.54
CA LEU A 103 -23.67 2.91 12.09
C LEU A 103 -23.29 1.53 11.55
N GLU A 104 -24.06 1.02 10.60
CA GLU A 104 -23.73 -0.20 9.86
C GLU A 104 -23.14 0.14 8.50
N VAL A 105 -22.00 -0.47 8.19
CA VAL A 105 -21.28 -0.36 6.93
C VAL A 105 -21.15 -1.76 6.35
N ASP A 106 -22.19 -2.19 5.66
CA ASP A 106 -22.31 -3.56 5.13
C ASP A 106 -21.72 -3.73 3.73
N PHE A 107 -21.18 -4.92 3.47
CA PHE A 107 -20.62 -5.40 2.20
C PHE A 107 -21.26 -6.75 1.85
N PRO A 108 -22.57 -6.78 1.53
CA PRO A 108 -23.29 -8.03 1.26
C PRO A 108 -22.88 -8.64 -0.08
N ASN A 109 -23.00 -9.97 -0.21
CA ASN A 109 -22.91 -10.64 -1.51
C ASN A 109 -24.18 -10.36 -2.34
N ASP A 110 -25.34 -10.35 -1.69
CA ASP A 110 -26.58 -9.87 -2.29
C ASP A 110 -26.60 -8.34 -2.32
N ALA A 111 -26.24 -7.78 -3.47
CA ALA A 111 -26.25 -6.35 -3.71
C ALA A 111 -27.63 -5.69 -3.58
N SER A 112 -28.73 -6.46 -3.54
CA SER A 112 -30.08 -5.91 -3.33
C SER A 112 -30.33 -5.43 -1.89
N LEU A 113 -29.48 -5.84 -0.93
CA LEU A 113 -29.59 -5.46 0.48
C LEU A 113 -29.21 -3.99 0.75
N ILE A 114 -28.46 -3.35 -0.15
CA ILE A 114 -28.03 -1.95 -0.01
C ILE A 114 -28.21 -1.16 -1.31
N THR A 115 -28.39 0.15 -1.21
CA THR A 115 -28.48 1.00 -2.42
C THR A 115 -27.10 1.25 -3.02
N PRO A 116 -27.00 1.58 -4.32
CA PRO A 116 -25.72 1.96 -4.94
C PRO A 116 -25.03 3.16 -4.26
N GLN A 117 -25.81 4.09 -3.70
CA GLN A 117 -25.26 5.24 -2.98
C GLN A 117 -24.60 4.80 -1.66
N VAL A 118 -25.26 3.92 -0.90
CA VAL A 118 -24.70 3.35 0.34
C VAL A 118 -23.48 2.51 0.02
N GLN A 119 -23.52 1.68 -1.03
CA GLN A 119 -22.35 0.89 -1.44
C GLN A 119 -21.14 1.77 -1.79
N ALA A 120 -21.35 2.86 -2.53
CA ALA A 120 -20.28 3.80 -2.86
C ALA A 120 -19.72 4.51 -1.61
N GLN A 121 -20.58 4.85 -0.64
CA GLN A 121 -20.15 5.36 0.67
C GLN A 121 -19.31 4.32 1.41
N ASN A 122 -19.80 3.08 1.51
CA ASN A 122 -19.16 2.01 2.25
C ASN A 122 -17.76 1.71 1.69
N ASN A 123 -17.61 1.66 0.36
CA ASN A 123 -16.31 1.54 -0.29
C ASN A 123 -15.35 2.69 0.06
N LYS A 124 -15.85 3.93 0.15
CA LYS A 124 -15.04 5.08 0.60
C LYS A 124 -14.63 4.96 2.06
N LEU A 125 -15.54 4.50 2.92
CA LEU A 125 -15.26 4.30 4.35
C LEU A 125 -14.25 3.17 4.60
N GLN A 126 -14.37 2.06 3.87
CA GLN A 126 -13.41 0.96 3.91
C GLN A 126 -11.99 1.46 3.61
N GLN A 127 -11.85 2.28 2.57
CA GLN A 127 -10.57 2.88 2.20
C GLN A 127 -10.09 3.93 3.21
N LYS A 128 -11.00 4.79 3.71
CA LYS A 128 -10.69 5.84 4.68
C LYS A 128 -10.09 5.25 5.97
N PHE A 129 -10.65 4.14 6.43
CA PHE A 129 -10.27 3.53 7.71
C PHE A 129 -9.37 2.29 7.56
N SER A 130 -8.89 2.00 6.35
CA SER A 130 -8.02 0.86 6.03
C SER A 130 -8.58 -0.48 6.59
N ILE A 131 -9.84 -0.77 6.26
CA ILE A 131 -10.52 -2.00 6.70
C ILE A 131 -10.25 -3.13 5.71
N GLU A 132 -9.45 -4.09 6.15
CA GLU A 132 -9.02 -5.26 5.34
C GLU A 132 -9.78 -6.56 5.66
N GLY A 133 -10.58 -6.58 6.73
CA GLY A 133 -11.29 -7.79 7.16
C GLY A 133 -12.49 -7.50 8.05
N PHE A 134 -13.37 -8.50 8.20
CA PHE A 134 -14.66 -8.41 8.88
C PHE A 134 -14.85 -9.52 9.93
N PRO A 135 -15.61 -9.28 11.01
CA PRO A 135 -16.17 -7.98 11.39
C PRO A 135 -15.09 -7.03 11.92
N ALA A 136 -15.22 -5.75 11.61
CA ALA A 136 -14.40 -4.70 12.21
C ALA A 136 -15.30 -3.66 12.85
N ILE A 137 -15.16 -3.48 14.16
CA ILE A 137 -15.89 -2.46 14.91
C ILE A 137 -14.95 -1.30 15.18
N LEU A 138 -15.30 -0.13 14.67
CA LEU A 138 -14.53 1.09 14.79
C LEU A 138 -15.28 2.07 15.67
N LEU A 139 -14.57 2.66 16.65
CA LEU A 139 -15.09 3.74 17.46
C LEU A 139 -14.43 5.05 17.03
N VAL A 140 -15.27 6.01 16.66
CA VAL A 140 -14.85 7.33 16.22
C VAL A 140 -15.56 8.40 17.05
N ASP A 141 -14.90 9.53 17.27
CA ASP A 141 -15.52 10.67 17.91
C ASP A 141 -16.56 11.37 17.02
N GLU A 142 -17.18 12.41 17.54
CA GLU A 142 -18.22 13.18 16.86
C GLU A 142 -17.71 13.94 15.61
N GLU A 143 -16.40 14.16 15.50
CA GLU A 143 -15.71 14.65 14.30
C GLU A 143 -15.33 13.52 13.32
N GLY A 144 -15.50 12.27 13.72
CA GLY A 144 -15.16 11.10 12.94
C GLY A 144 -13.68 10.72 12.97
N ARG A 145 -12.91 11.18 13.97
CA ARG A 145 -11.55 10.72 14.23
C ARG A 145 -11.58 9.39 15.01
N PRO A 146 -10.95 8.33 14.49
CA PRO A 146 -10.96 7.02 15.12
C PRO A 146 -10.05 6.98 16.34
N TYR A 147 -10.49 6.34 17.41
CA TYR A 147 -9.68 6.18 18.63
C TYR A 147 -9.58 4.73 19.11
N ALA A 148 -10.44 3.83 18.63
CA ALA A 148 -10.34 2.41 18.95
C ALA A 148 -10.90 1.52 17.84
N ARG A 149 -10.35 0.31 17.71
CA ARG A 149 -10.85 -0.75 16.83
C ARG A 149 -10.88 -2.07 17.59
N THR A 150 -11.98 -2.79 17.43
CA THR A 150 -12.16 -4.16 17.90
C THR A 150 -12.84 -4.99 16.80
N GLY A 151 -13.27 -6.20 17.12
CA GLY A 151 -14.02 -7.08 16.24
C GLY A 151 -14.96 -7.98 17.01
N TYR A 152 -15.11 -9.21 16.52
CA TYR A 152 -15.87 -10.23 17.21
C TYR A 152 -15.18 -10.64 18.51
N GLN A 153 -15.96 -10.71 19.59
CA GLN A 153 -15.56 -11.28 20.86
C GLN A 153 -16.57 -12.39 21.18
N PRO A 154 -16.14 -13.62 21.53
CA PRO A 154 -17.04 -14.74 21.83
C PRO A 154 -17.65 -14.59 23.25
N VAL A 155 -18.27 -13.44 23.50
CA VAL A 155 -18.89 -13.06 24.77
C VAL A 155 -20.35 -12.65 24.54
N GLY A 156 -21.16 -12.65 25.60
CA GLY A 156 -22.56 -12.22 25.52
C GLY A 156 -22.72 -10.70 25.41
N PRO A 157 -23.95 -10.21 25.16
CA PRO A 157 -24.23 -8.80 24.88
C PRO A 157 -23.77 -7.84 25.99
N GLN A 158 -23.95 -8.23 27.25
CA GLN A 158 -23.52 -7.43 28.40
C GLN A 158 -22.00 -7.23 28.43
N LYS A 159 -21.24 -8.33 28.35
CA LYS A 159 -19.77 -8.28 28.34
C LYS A 159 -19.23 -7.54 27.11
N TYR A 160 -19.94 -7.58 25.99
CA TYR A 160 -19.57 -6.78 24.82
C TYR A 160 -19.74 -5.28 25.06
N VAL A 161 -20.81 -4.86 25.76
CA VAL A 161 -20.98 -3.44 26.16
C VAL A 161 -19.88 -3.02 27.14
N GLU A 162 -19.53 -3.87 28.10
CA GLU A 162 -18.41 -3.63 29.02
C GLU A 162 -17.09 -3.45 28.24
N HIS A 163 -16.80 -4.35 27.30
CA HIS A 163 -15.65 -4.25 26.39
C HIS A 163 -15.63 -2.92 25.60
N LEU A 164 -16.77 -2.43 25.13
CA LEU A 164 -16.84 -1.14 24.44
C LEU A 164 -16.56 0.04 25.38
N SER A 165 -16.96 -0.05 26.64
CA SER A 165 -16.77 1.02 27.62
C SER A 165 -15.29 1.27 27.93
N GLU A 166 -14.43 0.24 27.85
CA GLU A 166 -12.98 0.36 28.04
C GLU A 166 -12.35 1.36 27.06
N PHE A 167 -12.88 1.44 25.84
CA PHE A 167 -12.40 2.38 24.83
C PHE A 167 -12.87 3.82 25.06
N THR A 168 -13.97 4.03 25.79
CA THR A 168 -14.41 5.39 26.14
C THR A 168 -13.41 6.07 27.08
N ASP A 169 -12.67 5.29 27.88
CA ASP A 169 -11.61 5.83 28.73
C ASP A 169 -10.36 6.21 27.93
N LEU A 170 -10.03 5.46 26.87
CA LEU A 170 -8.99 5.86 25.91
C LEU A 170 -9.36 7.19 25.24
N ARG A 171 -10.62 7.35 24.80
CA ARG A 171 -11.12 8.61 24.23
C ARG A 171 -10.98 9.77 25.22
N LYS A 172 -11.40 9.59 26.48
CA LYS A 172 -11.28 10.61 27.53
C LYS A 172 -9.81 10.98 27.79
N LYS A 173 -8.91 10.00 27.84
CA LYS A 173 -7.46 10.22 28.05
C LYS A 173 -6.88 11.06 26.91
N ARG A 174 -7.12 10.65 25.65
CA ARG A 174 -6.71 11.38 24.44
C ARG A 174 -7.17 12.84 24.48
N ASP A 175 -8.44 13.06 24.80
CA ASP A 175 -9.02 14.40 24.83
C ASP A 175 -8.53 15.27 25.97
N ALA A 176 -8.34 14.68 27.15
CA ALA A 176 -7.72 15.38 28.27
C ALA A 176 -6.30 15.83 27.90
N ALA A 177 -5.54 14.99 27.18
CA ALA A 177 -4.23 15.35 26.66
C ALA A 177 -4.32 16.47 25.61
N PHE A 178 -5.25 16.40 24.64
CA PHE A 178 -5.46 17.51 23.70
C PHE A 178 -5.86 18.83 24.38
N ALA A 179 -6.78 18.77 25.35
CA ALA A 179 -7.21 19.95 26.11
C ALA A 179 -6.08 20.54 26.96
N ALA A 180 -5.18 19.71 27.50
CA ALA A 180 -3.98 20.16 28.19
C ALA A 180 -2.97 20.77 27.22
N ALA A 181 -2.71 20.13 26.08
CA ALA A 181 -1.82 20.63 25.03
C ALA A 181 -2.26 22.00 24.50
N GLY A 182 -3.58 22.24 24.39
CA GLY A 182 -4.13 23.55 24.00
C GLY A 182 -3.79 24.71 24.94
N LYS A 183 -3.27 24.42 26.16
CA LYS A 183 -2.82 25.42 27.14
C LYS A 183 -1.30 25.58 27.20
N LEU A 184 -0.57 24.78 26.43
CA LEU A 184 0.90 24.75 26.41
C LEU A 184 1.42 25.39 25.12
N SER A 185 2.75 25.56 25.05
CA SER A 185 3.44 26.02 23.85
C SER A 185 4.81 25.37 23.71
N GLY A 186 5.41 25.44 22.51
CA GLY A 186 6.72 24.85 22.24
C GLY A 186 6.79 23.35 22.54
N ILE A 187 7.93 22.90 23.07
CA ILE A 187 8.22 21.49 23.34
C ILE A 187 7.24 20.85 24.33
N GLU A 188 6.77 21.59 25.33
CA GLU A 188 5.79 21.06 26.30
C GLU A 188 4.46 20.71 25.62
N LYS A 189 4.04 21.53 24.65
CA LYS A 189 2.86 21.22 23.84
C LYS A 189 3.12 19.98 22.96
N ALA A 190 4.29 19.88 22.33
CA ALA A 190 4.65 18.74 21.49
C ALA A 190 4.58 17.41 22.26
N LEU A 191 5.19 17.36 23.46
CA LEU A 191 5.15 16.18 24.34
C LEU A 191 3.73 15.84 24.77
N LYS A 192 2.88 16.83 25.01
CA LYS A 192 1.50 16.59 25.43
C LYS A 192 0.60 16.12 24.28
N LEU A 193 0.87 16.57 23.05
CA LEU A 193 0.22 16.04 21.86
C LEU A 193 0.68 14.61 21.57
N ASP A 194 1.96 14.31 21.76
CA ASP A 194 2.49 12.95 21.66
C ASP A 194 1.83 11.99 22.68
N GLU A 195 1.67 12.42 23.93
CA GLU A 195 0.91 11.67 24.95
C GLU A 195 -0.53 11.40 24.51
N ALA A 196 -1.17 12.34 23.79
CA ALA A 196 -2.52 12.12 23.26
C ALA A 196 -2.55 11.03 22.18
N LEU A 197 -1.45 10.83 21.46
CA LEU A 197 -1.34 9.85 20.38
C LEU A 197 -0.83 8.48 20.85
N SER A 198 -0.34 8.34 22.09
CA SER A 198 0.34 7.12 22.57
C SER A 198 -0.48 5.84 22.44
N ASP A 199 -1.80 5.95 22.61
CA ASP A 199 -2.73 4.81 22.57
C ASP A 199 -3.49 4.73 21.24
N ILE A 200 -3.22 5.65 20.31
CA ILE A 200 -3.83 5.65 18.99
C ILE A 200 -3.14 4.61 18.11
N PRO A 201 -3.90 3.68 17.51
CA PRO A 201 -3.33 2.71 16.59
C PRO A 201 -2.51 3.35 15.46
N PRO A 202 -1.28 2.87 15.18
CA PRO A 202 -0.36 3.51 14.24
C PRO A 202 -0.94 3.76 12.84
N GLN A 203 -1.86 2.91 12.37
CA GLN A 203 -2.47 3.06 11.05
C GLN A 203 -3.29 4.35 10.86
N TRP A 204 -3.71 5.00 11.94
CA TRP A 204 -4.46 6.27 11.88
C TRP A 204 -3.62 7.49 12.17
N MET A 205 -2.41 7.30 12.69
CA MET A 205 -1.54 8.38 13.16
C MET A 205 -1.23 9.39 12.05
N PHE A 206 -0.85 8.90 10.86
CA PHE A 206 -0.50 9.75 9.73
C PHE A 206 -1.64 10.00 8.74
N THR A 207 -2.86 9.54 9.05
CA THR A 207 -4.05 9.74 8.21
C THR A 207 -5.11 10.57 8.94
N SER A 208 -5.63 10.05 10.04
CA SER A 208 -6.70 10.71 10.81
C SER A 208 -6.17 11.71 11.84
N TYR A 209 -4.90 11.63 12.21
CA TYR A 209 -4.22 12.54 13.15
C TYR A 209 -3.03 13.27 12.50
N ALA A 210 -2.99 13.33 11.16
CA ALA A 210 -1.88 13.97 10.43
C ALA A 210 -1.67 15.44 10.83
N ASP A 211 -2.76 16.16 11.13
CA ASP A 211 -2.74 17.54 11.62
C ASP A 211 -2.03 17.67 12.98
N VAL A 212 -2.30 16.73 13.89
CA VAL A 212 -1.65 16.67 15.20
C VAL A 212 -0.16 16.34 15.05
N VAL A 213 0.17 15.36 14.21
CA VAL A 213 1.55 14.96 13.95
C VAL A 213 2.33 16.10 13.28
N GLU A 214 1.72 16.82 12.34
CA GLU A 214 2.30 18.03 11.74
C GLU A 214 2.61 19.10 12.80
N GLU A 215 1.70 19.32 13.74
CA GLU A 215 1.91 20.26 14.83
C GLU A 215 3.06 19.80 15.74
N ILE A 216 3.14 18.52 16.11
CA ILE A 216 4.25 17.96 16.88
C ILE A 216 5.59 18.20 16.18
N VAL A 217 5.69 17.84 14.90
CA VAL A 217 6.92 18.00 14.09
C VAL A 217 7.33 19.47 13.98
N SER A 218 6.36 20.37 13.86
CA SER A 218 6.58 21.82 13.80
C SER A 218 7.10 22.37 15.14
N LEU A 219 6.51 21.93 16.26
CA LEU A 219 6.89 22.37 17.60
C LEU A 219 8.26 21.84 18.04
N ASP A 220 8.66 20.65 17.57
CA ASP A 220 9.96 20.03 17.83
C ASP A 220 10.93 20.15 16.63
N ALA A 221 10.94 21.30 15.93
CA ALA A 221 11.70 21.49 14.68
C ALA A 221 13.21 21.18 14.80
N ASP A 222 13.82 21.47 15.96
CA ASP A 222 15.23 21.20 16.26
C ASP A 222 15.45 19.80 16.87
N ASN A 223 14.39 18.99 16.97
CA ASN A 223 14.42 17.65 17.53
C ASN A 223 14.96 17.59 18.98
N GLN A 224 14.56 18.56 19.81
CA GLN A 224 14.94 18.63 21.22
C GLN A 224 14.25 17.52 22.04
N ALA A 225 13.01 17.18 21.70
CA ALA A 225 12.26 16.10 22.33
C ALA A 225 12.43 14.74 21.64
N GLY A 226 13.00 14.71 20.43
CA GLY A 226 13.17 13.48 19.64
C GLY A 226 11.96 13.11 18.78
N LEU A 227 10.84 13.82 18.94
CA LEU A 227 9.57 13.55 18.28
C LEU A 227 9.63 13.86 16.79
N ARG A 228 10.40 14.88 16.39
CA ARG A 228 10.59 15.16 14.96
C ARG A 228 11.24 13.99 14.23
N LYS A 229 12.27 13.37 14.82
CA LYS A 229 12.94 12.20 14.25
C LYS A 229 12.00 10.99 14.19
N GLU A 230 11.11 10.87 15.17
CA GLU A 230 10.11 9.80 15.24
C GLU A 230 9.04 9.94 14.15
N TYR A 231 8.53 11.15 13.92
CA TYR A 231 7.33 11.37 13.10
C TYR A 231 7.56 11.93 11.70
N ALA A 232 8.57 12.78 11.49
CA ALA A 232 8.65 13.62 10.28
C ALA A 232 8.72 12.79 8.99
N ASP A 233 9.57 11.77 8.94
CA ASP A 233 9.74 10.95 7.75
C ASP A 233 8.47 10.11 7.47
N GLN A 234 7.86 9.54 8.51
CA GLN A 234 6.63 8.74 8.35
C GLN A 234 5.45 9.60 7.88
N LEU A 235 5.34 10.82 8.37
CA LEU A 235 4.36 11.80 7.90
C LEU A 235 4.56 12.12 6.42
N LEU A 236 5.79 12.39 5.99
CA LEU A 236 6.11 12.62 4.58
C LEU A 236 5.83 11.40 3.71
N ILE A 237 6.16 10.19 4.18
CA ILE A 237 5.87 8.93 3.48
C ILE A 237 4.36 8.75 3.31
N SER A 238 3.57 9.00 4.36
CA SER A 238 2.11 8.86 4.29
C SER A 238 1.50 9.87 3.30
N LYS A 239 1.93 11.14 3.34
CA LYS A 239 1.50 12.15 2.37
C LYS A 239 1.88 11.77 0.94
N LEU A 240 3.10 11.26 0.75
CA LEU A 240 3.57 10.78 -0.56
C LEU A 240 2.71 9.63 -1.07
N GLN A 241 2.36 8.65 -0.23
CA GLN A 241 1.50 7.52 -0.61
C GLN A 241 0.13 7.99 -1.10
N VAL A 242 -0.48 9.00 -0.46
CA VAL A 242 -1.75 9.58 -0.93
C VAL A 242 -1.61 10.15 -2.35
N LYS A 243 -0.55 10.92 -2.62
CA LYS A 243 -0.29 11.50 -3.95
C LYS A 243 -0.02 10.43 -5.01
N LEU A 244 0.71 9.37 -4.65
CA LEU A 244 0.95 8.24 -5.54
C LEU A 244 -0.36 7.49 -5.89
N LYS A 245 -1.27 7.34 -4.92
CA LYS A 245 -2.61 6.77 -5.15
C LYS A 245 -3.46 7.64 -6.08
N GLU A 246 -3.33 8.97 -6.01
CA GLU A 246 -3.97 9.87 -6.98
C GLU A 246 -3.45 9.64 -8.40
N ILE A 247 -2.13 9.49 -8.58
CA ILE A 247 -1.53 9.16 -9.89
C ILE A 247 -2.03 7.81 -10.39
N GLN A 248 -2.05 6.79 -9.53
CA GLN A 248 -2.56 5.47 -9.87
C GLN A 248 -4.03 5.55 -10.33
N THR A 249 -4.86 6.27 -9.57
CA THR A 249 -6.28 6.45 -9.90
C THR A 249 -6.44 7.18 -11.23
N LEU A 250 -5.65 8.23 -11.47
CA LEU A 250 -5.64 8.96 -12.74
C LEU A 250 -5.29 8.03 -13.92
N LEU A 251 -4.24 7.23 -13.79
CA LEU A 251 -3.81 6.29 -14.82
C LEU A 251 -4.86 5.19 -15.06
N GLN A 252 -5.46 4.65 -14.00
CA GLN A 252 -6.51 3.62 -14.10
C GLN A 252 -7.78 4.13 -14.78
N THR A 253 -8.15 5.39 -14.52
CA THR A 253 -9.41 5.96 -15.02
C THR A 253 -9.28 6.60 -16.40
N THR A 254 -8.13 7.21 -16.70
CA THR A 254 -7.94 8.00 -17.92
C THR A 254 -6.89 7.44 -18.87
N GLY A 255 -5.94 6.64 -18.37
CA GLY A 255 -4.73 6.26 -19.11
C GLY A 255 -3.82 7.44 -19.48
N ASN A 256 -4.06 8.64 -18.94
CA ASN A 256 -3.34 9.85 -19.36
C ASN A 256 -1.96 9.94 -18.70
N VAL A 257 -0.94 9.50 -19.44
CA VAL A 257 0.45 9.48 -18.98
C VAL A 257 1.04 10.88 -18.81
N ASP A 258 0.74 11.84 -19.68
CA ASP A 258 1.25 13.22 -19.54
C ASP A 258 0.71 13.90 -18.27
N ALA A 259 -0.56 13.69 -17.95
CA ALA A 259 -1.14 14.17 -16.70
C ALA A 259 -0.50 13.50 -15.48
N ALA A 260 -0.18 12.20 -15.57
CA ALA A 260 0.55 11.50 -14.52
C ALA A 260 1.98 12.03 -14.34
N LEU A 261 2.72 12.27 -15.43
CA LEU A 261 4.06 12.87 -15.38
C LEU A 261 4.04 14.25 -14.72
N LYS A 262 3.04 15.09 -15.06
CA LYS A 262 2.84 16.39 -14.42
C LYS A 262 2.58 16.26 -12.92
N LYS A 263 1.81 15.26 -12.49
CA LYS A 263 1.57 14.99 -11.07
C LYS A 263 2.85 14.58 -10.33
N ILE A 264 3.76 13.84 -10.99
CA ILE A 264 5.07 13.54 -10.41
C ILE A 264 5.91 14.83 -10.28
N ASP A 265 5.84 15.76 -11.24
CA ASP A 265 6.52 17.07 -11.11
C ASP A 265 5.97 17.91 -9.95
N GLU A 266 4.67 17.79 -9.65
CA GLU A 266 4.06 18.41 -8.47
C GLU A 266 4.59 17.76 -7.18
N ILE A 267 4.70 16.43 -7.12
CA ILE A 267 5.29 15.69 -6.00
C ILE A 267 6.75 16.12 -5.76
N ASP A 268 7.58 16.18 -6.79
CA ASP A 268 8.99 16.56 -6.62
C ASP A 268 9.16 17.96 -6.02
N LYS A 269 8.25 18.88 -6.35
CA LYS A 269 8.23 20.24 -5.78
C LYS A 269 7.76 20.24 -4.32
N GLU A 270 6.68 19.51 -4.04
CA GLU A 270 6.07 19.42 -2.71
C GLU A 270 7.00 18.73 -1.70
N PHE A 271 7.74 17.70 -2.15
CA PHE A 271 8.65 16.88 -1.34
C PHE A 271 10.13 17.19 -1.63
N ALA A 272 10.44 18.44 -2.00
CA ALA A 272 11.81 18.85 -2.28
C ALA A 272 12.73 18.58 -1.08
N GLY A 273 13.86 17.91 -1.33
CA GLY A 273 14.81 17.50 -0.28
C GLY A 273 14.48 16.17 0.40
N PHE A 274 13.34 15.55 0.11
CA PHE A 274 12.98 14.22 0.62
C PHE A 274 13.37 13.12 -0.38
N ALA A 275 14.46 12.40 -0.09
CA ALA A 275 15.03 11.42 -1.01
C ALA A 275 14.04 10.32 -1.48
N PRO A 276 13.20 9.72 -0.60
CA PRO A 276 12.25 8.70 -1.02
C PRO A 276 11.25 9.20 -2.09
N ALA A 277 10.77 10.45 -1.99
CA ALA A 277 9.88 11.01 -3.03
C ALA A 277 10.60 11.13 -4.37
N ARG A 278 11.84 11.63 -4.37
CA ARG A 278 12.67 11.75 -5.58
C ARG A 278 12.92 10.38 -6.23
N GLU A 279 13.27 9.37 -5.44
CA GLU A 279 13.53 8.02 -5.94
C GLU A 279 12.30 7.40 -6.58
N VAL A 280 11.14 7.47 -5.90
CA VAL A 280 9.88 6.97 -6.44
C VAL A 280 9.51 7.73 -7.71
N GLY A 281 9.66 9.06 -7.72
CA GLY A 281 9.42 9.89 -8.90
C GLY A 281 10.28 9.50 -10.10
N ILE A 282 11.57 9.20 -9.90
CA ILE A 282 12.47 8.70 -10.95
C ILE A 282 11.97 7.37 -11.52
N ARG A 283 11.67 6.40 -10.65
CA ARG A 283 11.23 5.05 -11.06
C ARG A 283 9.91 5.14 -11.85
N PHE A 284 8.94 5.92 -11.36
CA PHE A 284 7.67 6.13 -12.05
C PHE A 284 7.85 6.81 -13.41
N ARG A 285 8.67 7.87 -13.52
CA ARG A 285 8.90 8.54 -14.81
C ARG A 285 9.52 7.59 -15.84
N LEU A 286 10.57 6.85 -15.47
CA LEU A 286 11.19 5.87 -16.36
C LEU A 286 10.16 4.85 -16.85
N GLN A 287 9.38 4.27 -15.94
CA GLN A 287 8.34 3.30 -16.27
C GLN A 287 7.29 3.88 -17.21
N LEU A 288 6.77 5.07 -16.93
CA LEU A 288 5.73 5.72 -17.74
C LEU A 288 6.23 6.06 -19.14
N LEU A 289 7.44 6.60 -19.26
CA LEU A 289 8.05 6.91 -20.56
C LEU A 289 8.32 5.64 -21.37
N GLN A 290 8.78 4.56 -20.74
CA GLN A 290 8.95 3.25 -21.39
C GLN A 290 7.62 2.64 -21.87
N MET A 291 6.54 2.80 -21.09
CA MET A 291 5.22 2.30 -21.47
C MET A 291 4.66 2.98 -22.73
N GLU A 292 4.94 4.27 -22.90
CA GLU A 292 4.55 5.08 -24.07
C GLU A 292 5.62 5.04 -25.19
N GLU A 293 6.65 4.21 -25.05
CA GLU A 293 7.75 4.08 -26.02
C GLU A 293 8.42 5.43 -26.36
N ARG A 294 8.42 6.37 -25.40
CA ARG A 294 9.02 7.72 -25.50
C ARG A 294 10.54 7.64 -25.29
N ASN A 295 11.20 6.92 -26.17
CA ASN A 295 12.59 6.52 -26.00
C ASN A 295 13.57 7.70 -25.90
N ASP A 296 13.38 8.77 -26.69
CA ASP A 296 14.24 9.96 -26.59
C ASP A 296 14.11 10.65 -25.21
N ASP A 297 12.92 10.68 -24.62
CA ASP A 297 12.70 11.21 -23.27
C ASP A 297 13.34 10.32 -22.21
N VAL A 298 13.28 8.98 -22.38
CA VAL A 298 14.01 8.02 -21.52
C VAL A 298 15.51 8.29 -21.57
N LEU A 299 16.09 8.44 -22.77
CA LEU A 299 17.51 8.71 -22.94
C LEU A 299 17.92 10.03 -22.29
N LYS A 300 17.13 11.09 -22.49
CA LYS A 300 17.36 12.41 -21.89
C LYS A 300 17.35 12.32 -20.36
N LEU A 301 16.32 11.69 -19.80
CA LEU A 301 16.19 11.52 -18.35
C LEU A 301 17.34 10.67 -17.79
N ALA A 302 17.62 9.52 -18.39
CA ALA A 302 18.67 8.61 -17.93
C ALA A 302 20.06 9.26 -17.98
N ASN A 303 20.38 10.00 -19.04
CA ASN A 303 21.64 10.73 -19.14
C ASN A 303 21.78 11.79 -18.05
N SER A 304 20.72 12.56 -17.79
CA SER A 304 20.68 13.54 -16.71
C SER A 304 20.93 12.89 -15.35
N LEU A 305 20.20 11.81 -15.05
CA LEU A 305 20.31 11.10 -13.77
C LEU A 305 21.67 10.43 -13.56
N LEU A 306 22.27 9.86 -14.62
CA LEU A 306 23.60 9.23 -14.53
C LEU A 306 24.73 10.25 -14.37
N ALA A 307 24.51 11.52 -14.72
CA ALA A 307 25.44 12.62 -14.52
C ALA A 307 25.27 13.30 -13.15
N ASP A 308 24.09 13.17 -12.53
CA ASP A 308 23.80 13.74 -11.22
C ASP A 308 24.42 12.91 -10.08
N LYS A 309 25.30 13.54 -9.30
CA LYS A 309 25.95 12.93 -8.14
C LYS A 309 24.99 12.64 -6.98
N ALA A 310 23.81 13.26 -6.97
CA ALA A 310 22.77 13.00 -5.98
C ALA A 310 21.92 11.74 -6.31
N THR A 311 22.11 11.14 -7.49
CA THR A 311 21.45 9.88 -7.84
C THR A 311 22.02 8.73 -7.01
N GLN A 312 21.15 8.04 -6.27
CA GLN A 312 21.54 6.93 -5.42
C GLN A 312 22.02 5.71 -6.21
N GLU A 313 22.86 4.90 -5.57
CA GLU A 313 23.50 3.73 -6.19
C GLU A 313 22.49 2.67 -6.63
N ASP A 314 21.43 2.46 -5.83
CA ASP A 314 20.35 1.50 -6.09
C ASP A 314 19.50 1.86 -7.33
N LEU A 315 19.49 3.14 -7.74
CA LEU A 315 18.82 3.61 -8.94
C LEU A 315 19.64 3.38 -10.22
N ARG A 316 20.96 3.14 -10.11
CA ARG A 316 21.84 3.07 -11.29
C ARG A 316 21.46 1.93 -12.22
N LEU A 317 21.15 0.76 -11.67
CA LEU A 317 20.73 -0.40 -12.47
C LEU A 317 19.41 -0.14 -13.22
N PRO A 318 18.32 0.31 -12.57
CA PRO A 318 17.10 0.73 -13.26
C PRO A 318 17.34 1.76 -14.37
N ILE A 319 18.15 2.79 -14.11
CA ILE A 319 18.42 3.86 -15.08
C ILE A 319 19.18 3.33 -16.31
N LEU A 320 20.25 2.55 -16.09
CA LEU A 320 21.04 1.96 -17.17
C LEU A 320 20.22 0.94 -17.97
N SER A 321 19.36 0.17 -17.31
CA SER A 321 18.46 -0.78 -17.96
C SER A 321 17.43 -0.07 -18.86
N ALA A 322 16.83 1.02 -18.37
CA ALA A 322 15.92 1.83 -19.16
C ALA A 322 16.61 2.48 -20.37
N LYS A 323 17.83 3.01 -20.17
CA LYS A 323 18.66 3.57 -21.24
C LYS A 323 18.99 2.52 -22.30
N LEU A 324 19.43 1.33 -21.88
CA LEU A 324 19.76 0.22 -22.77
C LEU A 324 18.55 -0.17 -23.62
N GLN A 325 17.38 -0.37 -22.99
CA GLN A 325 16.16 -0.71 -23.71
C GLN A 325 15.76 0.36 -24.74
N ALA A 326 15.81 1.63 -24.36
CA ALA A 326 15.47 2.73 -25.25
C ALA A 326 16.41 2.83 -26.47
N LEU A 327 17.71 2.61 -26.28
CA LEU A 327 18.69 2.57 -27.37
C LEU A 327 18.43 1.41 -28.32
N VAL A 328 18.11 0.21 -27.80
CA VAL A 328 17.77 -0.95 -28.60
C VAL A 328 16.50 -0.71 -29.41
N GLN A 329 15.47 -0.09 -28.83
CA GLN A 329 14.23 0.23 -29.54
C GLN A 329 14.41 1.31 -30.62
N LEU A 330 15.41 2.19 -30.47
CA LEU A 330 15.79 3.20 -31.45
C LEU A 330 16.82 2.71 -32.46
N ASP A 331 17.17 1.42 -32.44
CA ASP A 331 18.20 0.80 -33.29
C ASP A 331 19.59 1.47 -33.18
N LYS A 332 19.90 2.07 -32.01
CA LYS A 332 21.21 2.66 -31.70
C LYS A 332 22.11 1.62 -31.04
N ILE A 333 22.52 0.61 -31.82
CA ILE A 333 23.14 -0.61 -31.31
C ILE A 333 24.53 -0.37 -30.72
N GLU A 334 25.34 0.52 -31.32
CA GLU A 334 26.67 0.88 -30.80
C GLU A 334 26.57 1.56 -29.43
N ASP A 335 25.67 2.54 -29.29
CA ASP A 335 25.41 3.22 -28.01
C ASP A 335 24.91 2.22 -26.96
N ALA A 336 24.04 1.28 -27.35
CA ALA A 336 23.54 0.23 -26.48
C ALA A 336 24.70 -0.68 -26.01
N LEU A 337 25.64 -0.99 -26.89
CA LEU A 337 26.83 -1.78 -26.59
C LEU A 337 27.74 -1.07 -25.57
N GLU A 338 27.89 0.25 -25.64
CA GLU A 338 28.59 1.04 -24.63
C GLU A 338 27.92 0.94 -23.26
N VAL A 339 26.59 1.03 -23.21
CA VAL A 339 25.82 0.90 -21.96
C VAL A 339 26.06 -0.47 -21.32
N THR A 340 26.07 -1.56 -22.08
CA THR A 340 26.41 -2.89 -21.52
C THR A 340 27.83 -2.93 -20.95
N GLY A 341 28.78 -2.25 -21.58
CA GLY A 341 30.15 -2.12 -21.07
C GLY A 341 30.20 -1.41 -19.73
N ARG A 342 29.49 -0.29 -19.60
CA ARG A 342 29.36 0.45 -18.34
C ARG A 342 28.69 -0.39 -17.25
N MET A 343 27.58 -1.06 -17.57
CA MET A 343 26.90 -1.94 -16.61
C MET A 343 27.82 -3.06 -16.09
N ARG A 344 28.66 -3.65 -16.95
CA ARG A 344 29.64 -4.65 -16.52
C ARG A 344 30.67 -4.09 -15.55
N GLN A 345 31.12 -2.85 -15.74
CA GLN A 345 32.07 -2.21 -14.82
C GLN A 345 31.44 -1.91 -13.46
N GLU A 346 30.18 -1.47 -13.46
CA GLU A 346 29.48 -1.06 -12.24
C GLU A 346 28.97 -2.25 -11.40
N PHE A 347 28.53 -3.34 -12.04
CA PHE A 347 27.86 -4.46 -11.36
C PHE A 347 28.68 -5.77 -11.29
N THR A 348 30.01 -5.66 -11.32
CA THR A 348 30.95 -6.83 -11.34
C THR A 348 30.74 -7.84 -10.21
N LYS A 349 30.24 -7.41 -9.05
CA LYS A 349 30.06 -8.27 -7.86
C LYS A 349 28.90 -9.25 -8.01
N ASP A 350 27.89 -8.90 -8.81
CA ASP A 350 26.75 -9.78 -9.07
C ASP A 350 27.03 -10.60 -10.32
N LYS A 351 27.43 -11.86 -10.12
CA LYS A 351 27.77 -12.79 -11.21
C LYS A 351 26.57 -13.09 -12.11
N GLN A 352 25.38 -13.24 -11.53
CA GLN A 352 24.16 -13.58 -12.28
C GLN A 352 23.72 -12.38 -13.13
N LEU A 353 23.74 -11.18 -12.57
CA LEU A 353 23.49 -9.95 -13.33
C LEU A 353 24.54 -9.74 -14.42
N SER A 354 25.82 -9.93 -14.10
CA SER A 354 26.92 -9.81 -15.06
C SER A 354 26.78 -10.77 -16.25
N ALA A 355 26.37 -12.01 -16.00
CA ALA A 355 26.08 -12.98 -17.04
C ALA A 355 24.90 -12.55 -17.94
N ARG A 356 23.81 -12.00 -17.35
CA ARG A 356 22.68 -11.45 -18.13
C ARG A 356 23.08 -10.26 -18.99
N ILE A 357 23.93 -9.38 -18.47
CA ILE A 357 24.46 -8.23 -19.23
C ILE A 357 25.30 -8.73 -20.42
N LEU A 358 26.11 -9.78 -20.24
CA LEU A 358 26.90 -10.40 -21.31
C LEU A 358 26.02 -11.07 -22.38
N ILE A 359 24.91 -11.71 -21.98
CA ILE A 359 23.92 -12.24 -22.92
C ILE A 359 23.34 -11.11 -23.79
N ALA A 360 22.90 -10.01 -23.16
CA ALA A 360 22.40 -8.84 -23.89
C ALA A 360 23.48 -8.26 -24.81
N ARG A 361 24.73 -8.20 -24.33
CA ARG A 361 25.88 -7.75 -25.13
C ARG A 361 26.10 -8.61 -26.37
N ALA A 362 26.01 -9.93 -26.25
CA ALA A 362 26.18 -10.86 -27.37
C ALA A 362 25.12 -10.65 -28.47
N ASP A 363 23.86 -10.42 -28.09
CA ASP A 363 22.78 -10.09 -29.04
C ASP A 363 23.10 -8.80 -29.82
N LEU A 364 23.59 -7.76 -29.13
CA LEU A 364 23.98 -6.49 -29.78
C LEU A 364 25.18 -6.67 -30.72
N LEU A 365 26.21 -7.41 -30.29
CA LEU A 365 27.39 -7.72 -31.11
C LEU A 365 27.00 -8.49 -32.38
N HIS A 366 26.10 -9.46 -32.26
CA HIS A 366 25.58 -10.19 -33.41
C HIS A 366 24.82 -9.29 -34.39
N LYS A 367 24.00 -8.35 -33.90
CA LYS A 367 23.35 -7.33 -34.77
C LYS A 367 24.36 -6.48 -35.55
N LEU A 368 25.53 -6.23 -34.97
CA LEU A 368 26.66 -5.57 -35.62
C LEU A 368 27.55 -6.51 -36.46
N LYS A 369 27.18 -7.79 -36.59
CA LYS A 369 27.95 -8.84 -37.28
C LYS A 369 29.34 -9.09 -36.69
N GLN A 370 29.51 -8.81 -35.39
CA GLN A 370 30.71 -9.06 -34.60
C GLN A 370 30.59 -10.43 -33.91
N GLU A 371 30.63 -11.49 -34.72
CA GLU A 371 30.30 -12.86 -34.30
C GLU A 371 31.31 -13.43 -33.30
N ASP A 372 32.60 -13.13 -33.46
CA ASP A 372 33.65 -13.66 -32.59
C ASP A 372 33.54 -13.04 -31.19
N GLU A 373 33.32 -11.73 -31.11
CA GLU A 373 33.07 -11.02 -29.86
C GLU A 373 31.76 -11.48 -29.21
N ALA A 374 30.72 -11.75 -30.00
CA ALA A 374 29.46 -12.28 -29.48
C ALA A 374 29.65 -13.66 -28.83
N ARG A 375 30.43 -14.55 -29.46
CA ARG A 375 30.75 -15.88 -28.90
C ARG A 375 31.56 -15.79 -27.62
N GLU A 376 32.57 -14.93 -27.58
CA GLU A 376 33.36 -14.74 -26.36
C GLU A 376 32.52 -14.14 -25.22
N ALA A 377 31.59 -13.22 -25.51
CA ALA A 377 30.67 -12.71 -24.50
C ALA A 377 29.79 -13.83 -23.89
N LEU A 378 29.25 -14.74 -24.70
CA LEU A 378 28.43 -15.86 -24.20
C LEU A 378 29.25 -16.90 -23.43
N LYS A 379 30.49 -17.13 -23.83
CA LYS A 379 31.42 -17.99 -23.10
C LYS A 379 31.74 -17.42 -21.72
N GLU A 380 32.02 -16.12 -21.63
CA GLU A 380 32.20 -15.44 -20.34
C GLU A 380 30.91 -15.49 -19.50
N ALA A 381 29.74 -15.29 -20.13
CA ALA A 381 28.45 -15.40 -19.45
C ALA A 381 28.23 -16.80 -18.85
N ARG A 382 28.65 -17.86 -19.56
CA ARG A 382 28.58 -19.25 -19.08
C ARG A 382 29.43 -19.48 -17.83
N VAL A 383 30.64 -18.91 -17.80
CA VAL A 383 31.53 -18.99 -16.63
C VAL A 383 30.91 -18.28 -15.42
N LEU A 384 30.29 -17.11 -15.61
CA LEU A 384 29.70 -16.34 -14.53
C LEU A 384 28.35 -16.88 -14.05
N GLY A 385 27.48 -17.31 -14.98
CA GLY A 385 26.12 -17.77 -14.69
C GLY A 385 26.06 -19.21 -14.16
N GLY A 386 27.05 -20.05 -14.47
CA GLY A 386 27.11 -21.44 -14.03
C GLY A 386 25.94 -22.29 -14.52
N ALA A 387 25.67 -23.39 -13.81
CA ALA A 387 24.67 -24.38 -14.21
C ALA A 387 23.25 -23.82 -14.34
N GLU A 388 22.89 -22.81 -13.54
CA GLU A 388 21.56 -22.20 -13.54
C GLU A 388 21.23 -21.49 -14.87
N MET A 389 22.25 -20.97 -15.56
CA MET A 389 22.08 -20.24 -16.82
C MET A 389 22.32 -21.09 -18.07
N GLU A 390 22.75 -22.34 -17.93
CA GLU A 390 23.15 -23.18 -19.06
C GLU A 390 22.01 -23.36 -20.08
N ALA A 391 20.78 -23.59 -19.61
CA ALA A 391 19.61 -23.73 -20.47
C ALA A 391 19.32 -22.43 -21.25
N THR A 392 19.39 -21.28 -20.57
CA THR A 392 19.18 -19.96 -21.19
C THR A 392 20.27 -19.65 -22.22
N LEU A 393 21.54 -19.89 -21.89
CA LEU A 393 22.67 -19.65 -22.79
C LEU A 393 22.61 -20.53 -24.03
N ASN A 394 22.25 -21.80 -23.88
CA ASN A 394 22.07 -22.71 -25.02
C ASN A 394 20.90 -22.27 -25.92
N GLN A 395 19.83 -21.71 -25.36
CA GLN A 395 18.75 -21.14 -26.15
C GLN A 395 19.20 -19.88 -26.90
N VAL A 396 19.91 -18.98 -26.23
CA VAL A 396 20.44 -17.74 -26.83
C VAL A 396 21.43 -18.05 -27.95
N GLU A 397 22.38 -18.96 -27.74
CA GLU A 397 23.35 -19.35 -28.78
C GLU A 397 22.66 -19.90 -30.03
N LYS A 398 21.58 -20.68 -29.86
CA LYS A 398 20.77 -21.15 -31.00
C LYS A 398 20.08 -20.00 -31.71
N GLN A 399 19.48 -19.07 -30.97
CA GLN A 399 18.77 -17.92 -31.55
C GLN A 399 19.71 -16.98 -32.32
N ILE A 400 20.91 -16.76 -31.79
CA ILE A 400 21.89 -15.84 -32.37
C ILE A 400 22.61 -16.48 -33.57
N PHE A 401 23.07 -17.73 -33.46
CA PHE A 401 24.00 -18.29 -34.45
C PHE A 401 23.42 -19.36 -35.39
N GLN A 402 22.22 -19.89 -35.15
CA GLN A 402 21.61 -20.86 -36.07
C GLN A 402 20.68 -20.14 -37.04
N LYS A 403 20.86 -20.37 -38.35
CA LYS A 403 19.94 -19.86 -39.37
C LYS A 403 18.51 -20.35 -39.09
N PRO A 404 17.47 -19.54 -39.37
CA PRO A 404 16.10 -20.03 -39.40
C PRO A 404 16.05 -21.26 -40.30
N GLN A 405 15.47 -22.38 -39.84
CA GLN A 405 15.17 -23.47 -40.74
C GLN A 405 14.24 -22.92 -41.83
N GLU A 406 14.71 -22.85 -43.07
CA GLU A 406 13.82 -22.72 -44.22
C GLU A 406 12.81 -23.86 -44.12
N GLY A 407 11.53 -23.52 -43.96
CA GLY A 407 10.45 -24.51 -43.97
C GLY A 407 10.52 -25.34 -45.24
N PRO A 408 10.02 -26.59 -45.23
CA PRO A 408 10.17 -27.50 -46.36
C PRO A 408 9.67 -26.82 -47.64
N ASP A 409 10.56 -26.74 -48.62
CA ASP A 409 10.30 -26.31 -49.99
C ASP A 409 9.15 -27.18 -50.52
N LEU A 410 7.92 -26.63 -50.47
CA LEU A 410 6.74 -27.24 -51.08
C LEU A 410 6.92 -27.16 -52.59
N LYS A 411 7.76 -28.05 -53.13
CA LYS A 411 7.78 -28.33 -54.56
C LYS A 411 6.38 -28.77 -54.94
N ALA A 412 5.74 -27.92 -55.75
CA ALA A 412 4.48 -28.23 -56.39
C ALA A 412 4.58 -29.61 -57.08
N PRO A 413 3.57 -30.49 -56.93
CA PRO A 413 3.60 -31.78 -57.58
C PRO A 413 3.62 -31.58 -59.10
N ALA A 414 4.56 -32.23 -59.76
CA ALA A 414 4.58 -32.34 -61.21
C ALA A 414 3.46 -33.29 -61.65
N ASN A 415 2.51 -32.73 -62.42
CA ASN A 415 1.48 -33.31 -63.31
C ASN A 415 0.82 -34.64 -62.91
#